data_AF-A0A7W0P3Z5-F1
#
_entry.id   AF-A0A7W0P3Z5-F1
#
_cell.length_a   1.000
_cell.length_b   1.000
_cell.length_c   1.000
_cell.angle_alpha   90.00
_cell.angle_beta   90.00
_cell.angle_gamma   90.00
#
_symmetry.space_group_name_H-M   'P 1'
#
loop_
_entity.id
_entity.type
_entity.pdbx_description
1 polymer ?
#
loop_
_entity_poly.entity_id
_entity_poly.type
_entity_poly.pdbx_seq_one_letter_code
_entity_poly.pdbx_strand_id
1 'polypeptide(L)'
;MANRNANIIEEFRSHEGKVGGGFEGATMLLLHTKGRRTGKEHVTPLVYLPDGDRWAVLGSMGGAPADPDWVRNLAADPDATIEVGTETIPVRGIRILRQEPERDDLYSRQVARRPAFA
;
A
#
# COMPACT_ATOMS: atom_id res chain seq x y z
N MET A 1 -13.52 -17.91 -6.66
CA MET A 1 -13.01 -17.24 -5.45
C MET A 1 -13.20 -15.76 -5.66
N ALA A 2 -14.09 -15.12 -4.89
CA ALA A 2 -14.27 -13.68 -4.99
C ALA A 2 -12.91 -13.01 -4.69
N ASN A 3 -12.44 -12.17 -5.62
CA ASN A 3 -11.26 -11.35 -5.37
C ASN A 3 -11.61 -10.43 -4.19
N ARG A 4 -11.05 -10.72 -3.01
CA ARG A 4 -11.36 -10.03 -1.74
C ARG A 4 -11.19 -8.50 -1.85
N ASN A 5 -10.39 -8.03 -2.81
CA ASN A 5 -10.11 -6.63 -3.03
C ASN A 5 -10.96 -5.99 -4.14
N ALA A 6 -11.74 -6.75 -4.92
CA ALA A 6 -12.43 -6.23 -6.11
C ALA A 6 -13.36 -5.06 -5.78
N ASN A 7 -14.21 -5.22 -4.77
CA ASN A 7 -15.14 -4.17 -4.37
C ASN A 7 -14.41 -2.91 -3.88
N ILE A 8 -13.30 -3.07 -3.14
CA ILE A 8 -12.50 -1.94 -2.67
C ILE A 8 -11.86 -1.19 -3.84
N ILE A 9 -11.35 -1.93 -4.84
CA ILE A 9 -10.73 -1.35 -6.04
C ILE A 9 -11.77 -0.59 -6.87
N GLU A 10 -12.96 -1.16 -7.05
CA GLU A 10 -14.05 -0.52 -7.79
C GLU A 10 -14.54 0.74 -7.07
N GLU A 11 -14.74 0.67 -5.76
CA GLU A 11 -15.14 1.82 -4.95
C GLU A 11 -14.09 2.93 -5.02
N PHE A 12 -12.81 2.59 -4.85
CA PHE A 12 -11.70 3.53 -4.98
C PHE A 12 -11.74 4.26 -6.33
N ARG A 13 -11.87 3.53 -7.44
CA ARG A 13 -11.86 4.11 -8.79
C ARG A 13 -13.10 4.93 -9.11
N SER A 14 -14.26 4.56 -8.57
CA SER A 14 -15.52 5.28 -8.76
C SER A 14 -15.67 6.53 -7.89
N HIS A 15 -14.89 6.63 -6.80
CA HIS A 15 -14.96 7.74 -5.86
C HIS A 15 -13.62 8.50 -5.72
N GLU A 16 -12.87 8.61 -6.82
CA GLU A 16 -11.66 9.45 -6.90
C GLU A 16 -10.65 9.16 -5.79
N GLY A 17 -10.44 7.87 -5.51
CA GLY A 17 -9.48 7.38 -4.53
C GLY A 17 -10.01 7.26 -3.09
N LYS A 18 -11.31 7.47 -2.88
CA LYS A 18 -11.95 7.34 -1.55
C LYS A 18 -12.67 6.00 -1.43
N VAL A 19 -12.63 5.44 -0.22
CA VAL A 19 -13.30 4.18 0.13
C VAL A 19 -13.91 4.35 1.52
N GLY A 20 -15.16 3.92 1.70
CA GLY A 20 -15.88 3.98 2.96
C GLY A 20 -15.55 2.83 3.92
N GLY A 21 -16.41 2.63 4.91
CA GLY A 21 -16.30 1.54 5.89
C GLY A 21 -14.98 1.62 6.68
N GLY A 22 -14.23 0.51 6.74
CA GLY A 22 -12.95 0.47 7.47
C GLY A 22 -11.86 1.40 6.91
N PHE A 23 -12.03 1.92 5.70
CA PHE A 23 -11.11 2.86 5.06
C PHE A 23 -11.62 4.31 5.05
N GLU A 24 -12.76 4.60 5.68
CA GLU A 24 -13.31 5.94 5.69
C GLU A 24 -12.29 6.94 6.29
N GLY A 25 -12.12 8.08 5.61
CA GLY A 25 -11.14 9.10 5.96
C GLY A 25 -9.67 8.67 5.78
N ALA A 26 -9.38 7.56 5.10
CA ALA A 26 -8.01 7.08 4.89
C ALA A 26 -7.41 7.70 3.63
N THR A 27 -6.11 7.95 3.64
CA THR A 27 -5.34 8.08 2.41
C THR A 27 -5.09 6.70 1.84
N MET A 28 -5.70 6.43 0.70
CA MET A 28 -5.64 5.15 0.01
C MET A 28 -4.86 5.29 -1.30
N LEU A 29 -4.19 4.20 -1.69
CA LEU A 29 -3.66 4.01 -3.02
C LEU A 29 -3.89 2.57 -3.48
N LEU A 30 -3.90 2.35 -4.79
CA LEU A 30 -3.83 0.99 -5.35
C LEU A 30 -2.41 0.75 -5.84
N LEU A 31 -1.75 -0.28 -5.30
CA LEU A 31 -0.41 -0.68 -5.72
C LEU A 31 -0.49 -1.81 -6.75
N HIS A 32 0.05 -1.56 -7.93
CA HIS A 32 0.23 -2.53 -9.00
C HIS A 32 1.63 -3.14 -8.90
N THR A 33 1.71 -4.46 -8.75
CA THR A 33 2.98 -5.21 -8.74
C THR A 33 2.92 -6.39 -9.70
N LYS A 34 4.10 -6.82 -10.17
CA LYS A 34 4.25 -8.07 -10.91
C LYS A 34 4.50 -9.24 -9.95
N GLY A 35 3.71 -10.29 -10.07
CA GLY A 35 3.82 -11.48 -9.23
C GLY A 35 5.14 -12.19 -9.47
N ARG A 36 6.04 -12.23 -8.48
CA ARG A 36 7.41 -12.78 -8.65
C ARG A 36 7.47 -14.25 -9.09
N ARG A 37 6.39 -15.01 -8.83
CA ARG A 37 6.29 -16.44 -9.19
C ARG A 37 5.51 -16.67 -10.49
N THR A 38 4.58 -15.78 -10.81
CA THR A 38 3.57 -15.99 -11.85
C THR A 38 3.72 -15.05 -13.04
N GLY A 39 4.45 -13.93 -12.87
CA GLY A 39 4.55 -12.83 -13.82
C GLY A 39 3.26 -12.03 -13.99
N LYS A 40 2.17 -12.39 -13.29
CA LYS A 40 0.86 -11.73 -13.43
C LYS A 40 0.80 -10.43 -12.66
N GLU A 41 0.02 -9.48 -13.15
CA GLU A 41 -0.26 -8.25 -12.43
C GLU A 41 -1.14 -8.51 -11.20
N HIS A 42 -0.82 -7.84 -10.09
CA HIS A 42 -1.56 -7.86 -8.85
C HIS A 42 -1.81 -6.44 -8.37
N VAL A 43 -3.07 -6.12 -8.07
CA VAL A 43 -3.50 -4.83 -7.53
C VAL A 43 -3.86 -4.98 -6.06
N THR A 44 -3.20 -4.21 -5.20
CA THR A 44 -3.41 -4.25 -3.74
C THR A 44 -3.82 -2.87 -3.23
N PRO A 45 -5.02 -2.72 -2.64
CA PRO A 45 -5.41 -1.49 -1.96
C PRO A 45 -4.64 -1.35 -0.65
N LEU A 46 -4.03 -0.18 -0.43
CA LEU A 46 -3.19 0.10 0.73
C LEU A 46 -3.51 1.47 1.31
N VAL A 47 -3.44 1.58 2.64
CA VAL A 47 -3.35 2.87 3.32
C VAL A 47 -1.90 3.34 3.23
N TYR A 48 -1.69 4.61 2.88
CA TYR A 48 -0.36 5.21 2.82
C TYR A 48 -0.24 6.44 3.74
N LEU A 49 0.99 6.75 4.12
CA LEU A 49 1.42 8.00 4.74
C LEU A 49 2.03 8.91 3.67
N PRO A 50 1.50 10.12 3.44
CA PRO A 50 2.17 11.13 2.63
C PRO A 50 3.50 11.52 3.28
N ASP A 51 4.57 11.56 2.49
CA ASP A 51 5.91 11.82 2.98
C ASP A 51 6.74 12.62 1.96
N GLY A 52 6.54 13.93 1.93
CA GLY A 52 7.05 14.78 0.86
C GLY A 52 6.50 14.33 -0.49
N ASP A 53 7.40 13.99 -1.42
CA ASP A 53 7.05 13.46 -2.75
C ASP A 53 6.91 11.93 -2.77
N ARG A 54 6.81 11.28 -1.59
CA ARG A 54 6.73 9.83 -1.43
C ARG A 54 5.40 9.38 -0.82
N TRP A 55 5.07 8.12 -1.09
CA TRP A 55 3.96 7.39 -0.48
C TRP A 55 4.51 6.25 0.35
N ALA A 56 4.56 6.42 1.67
CA ALA A 56 5.03 5.36 2.57
C ALA A 56 3.89 4.39 2.88
N VAL A 57 4.09 3.10 2.54
CA VAL A 57 3.14 2.02 2.83
C VAL A 57 3.73 1.06 3.84
N LEU A 58 2.92 0.66 4.83
CA LEU A 58 3.36 -0.25 5.88
C LEU A 58 2.98 -1.68 5.53
N GLY A 59 3.98 -2.57 5.48
CA GLY A 59 3.82 -4.02 5.29
C GLY A 59 3.22 -4.75 6.49
N SER A 60 2.22 -4.17 7.17
CA SER A 60 1.71 -4.70 8.44
C SER A 60 0.94 -6.01 8.29
N MET A 61 0.20 -6.19 7.19
CA MET A 61 -0.73 -7.30 6.97
C MET A 61 -1.60 -7.62 8.19
N GLY A 62 -2.06 -6.59 8.92
CA GLY A 62 -2.83 -6.78 10.15
C GLY A 62 -2.07 -7.49 11.29
N GLY A 63 -0.74 -7.41 11.30
CA GLY A 63 0.12 -8.03 12.31
C GLY A 63 0.51 -9.48 12.01
N ALA A 64 0.23 -9.99 10.80
CA ALA A 64 0.61 -11.35 10.44
C ALA A 64 2.15 -11.53 10.49
N PRO A 65 2.66 -12.72 10.87
CA PRO A 65 4.10 -12.96 11.01
C PRO A 65 4.85 -13.00 9.68
N ALA A 66 4.15 -13.13 8.57
CA ALA A 66 4.73 -13.20 7.23
C ALA A 66 4.60 -11.85 6.51
N ASP A 67 5.61 -11.48 5.73
CA ASP A 67 5.50 -10.35 4.80
C ASP A 67 4.34 -10.57 3.80
N PRO A 68 3.54 -9.53 3.50
CA PRO A 68 2.58 -9.57 2.42
C PRO A 68 3.23 -9.91 1.07
N ASP A 69 2.47 -10.54 0.17
CA ASP A 69 3.00 -10.92 -1.14
C ASP A 69 3.43 -9.71 -1.99
N TRP A 70 2.77 -8.54 -1.86
CA TRP A 70 3.19 -7.33 -2.55
C TRP A 70 4.57 -6.83 -2.10
N VAL A 71 4.94 -7.00 -0.83
CA VAL A 71 6.30 -6.68 -0.32
C VAL A 71 7.33 -7.58 -1.00
N ARG A 72 6.99 -8.87 -1.12
CA ARG A 72 7.87 -9.86 -1.78
C ARG A 72 7.95 -9.64 -3.28
N ASN A 73 6.89 -9.15 -3.91
CA ASN A 73 6.89 -8.77 -5.32
C ASN A 73 7.82 -7.57 -5.55
N LEU A 74 7.66 -6.48 -4.77
CA LEU A 74 8.54 -5.29 -4.86
C LEU A 74 10.00 -5.60 -4.56
N ALA A 75 10.28 -6.56 -3.67
CA ALA A 75 11.64 -7.00 -3.39
C ALA A 75 12.28 -7.74 -4.58
N ALA A 76 11.47 -8.36 -5.45
CA ALA A 76 11.95 -9.05 -6.65
C ALA A 76 12.00 -8.12 -7.88
N ASP A 77 11.05 -7.19 -7.98
CA ASP A 77 10.95 -6.19 -9.04
C ASP A 77 10.43 -4.87 -8.42
N PRO A 78 11.31 -3.88 -8.20
CA PRO A 78 10.93 -2.65 -7.51
C PRO A 78 10.13 -1.68 -8.39
N ASP A 79 10.06 -1.91 -9.70
CA ASP A 79 9.29 -1.03 -10.59
C ASP A 79 7.81 -1.39 -10.49
N ALA A 80 6.99 -0.37 -10.21
CA ALA A 80 5.58 -0.52 -9.91
C ALA A 80 4.78 0.66 -10.45
N THR A 81 3.46 0.56 -10.32
CA THR A 81 2.55 1.67 -10.62
C THR A 81 1.59 1.83 -9.45
N ILE A 82 1.25 3.07 -9.13
CA ILE A 82 0.23 3.37 -8.14
C ILE A 82 -0.93 4.14 -8.77
N GLU A 83 -2.14 3.87 -8.29
CA GLU A 83 -3.28 4.79 -8.47
C GLU A 83 -3.47 5.57 -7.17
N VAL A 84 -3.50 6.91 -7.25
CA VAL A 84 -3.69 7.83 -6.12
C VAL A 84 -4.69 8.90 -6.55
N GLY A 85 -5.83 8.98 -5.85
CA GLY A 85 -6.91 9.86 -6.28
C GLY A 85 -7.40 9.44 -7.67
N THR A 86 -7.23 10.34 -8.65
CA THR A 86 -7.55 10.11 -10.07
C THR A 86 -6.31 9.89 -10.95
N GLU A 87 -5.12 9.86 -10.35
CA GLU A 87 -3.86 9.77 -11.07
C GLU A 87 -3.28 8.35 -11.04
N THR A 88 -2.58 7.99 -12.13
CA THR A 88 -1.81 6.76 -12.25
C THR A 88 -0.34 7.12 -12.45
N ILE A 89 0.52 6.71 -11.52
CA ILE A 89 1.91 7.19 -11.44
C ILE A 89 2.87 6.00 -11.43
N PRO A 90 3.85 5.92 -12.36
CA PRO A 90 4.92 4.95 -12.27
C PRO A 90 5.85 5.31 -11.11
N VAL A 91 6.21 4.32 -10.29
CA VAL A 91 7.02 4.51 -9.09
C VAL A 91 8.05 3.40 -8.95
N ARG A 92 9.05 3.66 -8.10
CA ARG A 92 10.04 2.66 -7.71
C ARG A 92 9.99 2.42 -6.22
N GLY A 93 9.78 1.17 -5.82
CA GLY A 93 9.74 0.75 -4.42
C GLY A 93 11.11 0.83 -3.76
N ILE A 94 11.16 1.43 -2.57
CA ILE A 94 12.33 1.42 -1.68
C ILE A 94 11.91 0.72 -0.40
N ARG A 95 12.61 -0.36 -0.06
CA ARG A 95 12.33 -1.12 1.17
C ARG A 95 13.14 -0.52 2.32
N ILE A 96 12.43 -0.01 3.32
CA ILE A 96 13.02 0.44 4.59
C ILE A 96 12.86 -0.68 5.61
N LEU A 97 13.97 -1.12 6.20
CA LEU A 97 14.03 -2.22 7.16
C LEU A 97 13.88 -1.71 8.60
N ARG A 98 13.55 -2.62 9.52
CA ARG A 98 13.25 -2.29 10.93
C ARG A 98 14.42 -1.60 11.64
N GLN A 99 15.64 -1.93 11.27
CA GLN A 99 16.86 -1.37 11.88
C GLN A 99 17.20 0.04 11.38
N GLU A 100 16.50 0.57 10.37
CA GLU A 100 16.78 1.89 9.83
C GLU A 100 16.01 2.96 10.62
N PRO A 101 16.66 4.05 11.07
CA PRO A 101 16.00 5.08 11.89
C PRO A 101 14.77 5.70 11.24
N GLU A 102 14.77 5.84 9.91
CA GLU A 102 13.65 6.37 9.13
C GLU A 102 12.37 5.54 9.31
N ARG A 103 12.50 4.23 9.53
CA ARG A 103 11.35 3.34 9.73
C ARG A 103 10.55 3.74 10.96
N ASP A 104 11.22 4.06 12.06
CA ASP A 104 10.56 4.37 13.33
C ASP A 104 9.84 5.72 13.29
N ASP A 105 10.41 6.70 12.58
CA ASP A 105 9.74 7.97 12.29
C ASP A 105 8.46 7.76 11.48
N LEU A 106 8.57 7.08 10.33
CA LEU A 106 7.42 6.79 9.45
C LEU A 106 6.33 6.02 10.19
N TYR A 107 6.71 5.02 10.99
CA TYR A 107 5.77 4.23 11.78
C TYR A 107 5.05 5.09 12.83
N SER A 108 5.79 5.91 13.58
CA SER A 108 5.22 6.77 14.62
C SER A 108 4.24 7.79 14.03
N ARG A 109 4.57 8.40 12.89
CA ARG A 109 3.67 9.30 12.16
C ARG A 109 2.41 8.59 11.68
N GLN A 110 2.54 7.38 11.15
CA GLN A 110 1.40 6.60 10.71
C GLN A 110 0.47 6.24 11.89
N VAL A 111 1.02 5.81 13.02
CA VAL A 111 0.25 5.50 14.24
C VAL A 111 -0.47 6.73 14.77
N ALA A 112 0.20 7.89 14.82
CA ALA A 112 -0.42 9.14 15.26
C ALA A 112 -1.63 9.54 14.40
N ARG A 113 -1.57 9.27 13.09
CA ARG A 113 -2.67 9.53 12.17
C ARG A 113 -3.75 8.45 12.19
N ARG A 114 -3.35 7.21 12.41
CA ARG A 114 -4.19 6.00 12.35
C ARG A 114 -3.88 5.10 13.55
N PRO A 115 -4.54 5.32 14.70
CA PRO A 115 -4.33 4.51 15.90
C PRO A 115 -4.58 3.01 15.71
N ALA A 116 -5.27 2.59 14.65
CA ALA A 116 -5.42 1.18 14.28
C ALA A 116 -4.09 0.48 13.91
N PHE A 117 -2.99 1.22 13.75
CA PHE A 117 -1.64 0.68 13.57
C PHE A 117 -0.85 0.60 14.89
N ALA A 118 -1.40 1.08 16.01
CA ALA A 118 -0.75 0.99 17.32
C ALA A 118 -0.62 -0.46 17.81
#